data_AF-A0A3N0ZBE7-F1
#
_entry.id   AF-A0A3N0ZBE7-F1
#
_cell.length_a   1.000
_cell.length_b   1.000
_cell.length_c   1.000
_cell.angle_alpha   90.00
_cell.angle_beta   90.00
_cell.angle_gamma   90.00
#
_symmetry.space_group_name_H-M   'P 1'
#
loop_
_entity.id
_entity.type
_entity.pdbx_description
1 polymer ?
#
loop_
_entity_poly.entity_id
_entity_poly.type
_entity_poly.pdbx_seq_one_letter_code
_entity_poly.pdbx_strand_id
1 'polypeptide(L)'
;MKKLFGFILALLWFHLSTFANGFTSWEKIKVDDLDMYASTQFCLCNGKLVVALGNNIYISTDGGNNWITKRTPFSDDSTFIYDILCKNDTIFVSFNSYYPYGIYISTDFGETWEPKNNGILFNKNDPLSRFRYSDEEEIYLGSLWYFYKTTDGGENWIILNDRVPFTYNGHLAIRSMDKQGNKIVVAGPYNVGYSEDYGNTYIDISPPINTAKDEFNSIAFLGEYIFVSSQLNGILRTSDKGKTWEQKSIGISLDGIYINLIKSYKGILFAGTNYKGLPSPIAKIRLYISTDLGETWKMVEVDTVKGGVRKIEFSGDTIYVNRGGEFIYRAKISELLEAVPVVEEKVYHFYATEPVPTPANASVKIRLYWDAPYYTPVLSYFSVFDAFGNKLNISGNISVNLIDRNSALLIWDCRSVPNGIYFLVVNYLGEFRPIKIVVFK
;
A
#
# COMPACT_ATOMS: atom_id res chain seq x y z
N MET A 1 -34.04 64.77 0.04
CA MET A 1 -34.92 63.83 0.77
C MET A 1 -35.03 62.54 -0.04
N LYS A 2 -34.65 61.41 0.57
CA LYS A 2 -34.80 60.02 0.10
C LYS A 2 -34.15 59.64 -1.25
N LYS A 3 -32.89 59.17 -1.17
CA LYS A 3 -32.34 57.92 -1.77
C LYS A 3 -30.82 58.04 -1.90
N LEU A 4 -30.12 57.88 -0.79
CA LEU A 4 -28.67 57.65 -0.77
C LEU A 4 -28.29 56.88 0.51
N PHE A 5 -28.92 55.71 0.70
CA PHE A 5 -28.56 54.73 1.72
C PHE A 5 -29.12 53.39 1.24
N GLY A 6 -28.26 52.54 0.67
CA GLY A 6 -28.66 51.25 0.11
C GLY A 6 -27.86 50.83 -1.11
N PHE A 7 -26.54 51.01 -1.11
CA PHE A 7 -25.64 50.41 -2.12
C PHE A 7 -24.27 50.03 -1.54
N ILE A 8 -24.23 49.68 -0.25
CA ILE A 8 -23.09 48.99 0.39
C ILE A 8 -23.68 47.90 1.29
N LEU A 9 -24.38 46.93 0.70
CA LEU A 9 -24.75 45.66 1.38
C LEU A 9 -25.29 44.59 0.40
N ALA A 10 -24.91 44.64 -0.88
CA ALA A 10 -25.34 43.67 -1.89
C ALA A 10 -24.17 43.06 -2.71
N LEU A 11 -22.92 43.28 -2.30
CA LEU A 11 -21.72 42.68 -2.91
C LEU A 11 -20.85 41.90 -1.89
N LEU A 12 -21.38 41.62 -0.70
CA LEU A 12 -20.70 40.84 0.35
C LEU A 12 -21.44 39.54 0.73
N TRP A 13 -22.41 39.09 -0.08
CA TRP A 13 -23.20 37.88 0.20
C TRP A 13 -23.30 36.90 -0.97
N PHE A 14 -22.36 36.97 -1.91
CA PHE A 14 -22.12 35.95 -2.94
C PHE A 14 -20.61 35.79 -3.19
N HIS A 15 -19.85 35.57 -2.12
CA HIS A 15 -18.44 35.17 -2.20
C HIS A 15 -18.03 34.37 -0.96
N LEU A 16 -18.78 33.30 -0.68
CA LEU A 16 -18.40 32.26 0.28
C LEU A 16 -18.96 30.91 -0.20
N SER A 17 -18.38 30.40 -1.30
CA SER A 17 -18.34 28.95 -1.62
C SER A 17 -17.50 28.60 -2.86
N THR A 18 -16.72 29.51 -3.45
CA THR A 18 -15.81 29.16 -4.56
C THR A 18 -14.50 29.94 -4.49
N PHE A 19 -13.78 29.84 -3.37
CA PHE A 19 -12.33 29.70 -3.48
C PHE A 19 -12.06 28.21 -3.62
N ALA A 20 -12.14 27.75 -4.87
CA ALA A 20 -11.51 26.52 -5.28
C ALA A 20 -10.03 26.65 -4.96
N ASN A 21 -9.60 26.06 -3.84
CA ASN A 21 -8.21 25.67 -3.70
C ASN A 21 -7.95 24.70 -4.86
N GLY A 22 -7.23 25.14 -5.89
CA GLY A 22 -6.87 24.36 -7.08
C GLY A 22 -5.92 23.20 -6.79
N PHE A 23 -6.13 22.48 -5.68
CA PHE A 23 -5.22 21.48 -5.13
C PHE A 23 -5.85 20.12 -4.82
N THR A 24 -7.19 19.95 -4.85
CA THR A 24 -7.78 18.61 -4.66
C THR A 24 -9.06 18.42 -5.48
N SER A 25 -9.06 17.45 -6.42
CA SER A 25 -10.25 16.94 -7.13
C SER A 25 -11.10 15.98 -6.27
N TRP A 26 -10.85 15.95 -4.96
CA TRP A 26 -11.49 15.05 -4.02
C TRP A 26 -12.70 15.70 -3.35
N GLU A 27 -13.83 15.02 -3.42
CA GLU A 27 -15.02 15.31 -2.65
C GLU A 27 -15.04 14.44 -1.39
N LYS A 28 -15.25 15.07 -0.24
CA LYS A 28 -15.33 14.41 1.06
C LYS A 28 -16.79 14.10 1.40
N ILE A 29 -17.08 12.82 1.59
CA ILE A 29 -18.40 12.29 1.93
C ILE A 29 -18.41 11.88 3.40
N LYS A 30 -19.30 12.50 4.18
CA LYS A 30 -19.56 12.12 5.57
C LYS A 30 -20.68 11.09 5.61
N VAL A 31 -20.46 9.99 6.34
CA VAL A 31 -21.42 8.88 6.42
C VAL A 31 -22.35 9.01 7.62
N ASP A 32 -21.81 9.38 8.78
CA ASP A 32 -22.57 9.62 10.02
C ASP A 32 -21.75 10.52 10.99
N ASP A 33 -22.33 10.95 12.10
CA ASP A 33 -21.71 11.75 13.17
C ASP A 33 -21.00 10.90 14.26
N LEU A 34 -20.68 9.63 13.97
CA LEU A 34 -20.13 8.70 14.97
C LEU A 34 -18.61 8.81 15.16
N ASP A 35 -18.19 8.66 16.42
CA ASP A 35 -16.84 8.87 16.90
C ASP A 35 -15.76 8.01 16.20
N MET A 36 -14.56 8.59 16.12
CA MET A 36 -13.43 8.33 15.22
C MET A 36 -12.78 6.92 15.23
N TYR A 37 -13.37 5.90 15.85
CA TYR A 37 -12.70 4.61 16.12
C TYR A 37 -13.31 3.39 15.40
N ALA A 38 -14.46 3.52 14.74
CA ALA A 38 -15.05 2.39 14.01
C ALA A 38 -14.27 2.05 12.72
N SER A 39 -14.09 0.76 12.45
CA SER A 39 -13.49 0.28 11.20
C SER A 39 -14.45 0.50 10.03
N THR A 40 -14.26 1.59 9.31
CA THR A 40 -15.07 1.85 8.11
C THR A 40 -14.61 0.96 6.98
N GLN A 41 -15.52 0.11 6.52
CA GLN A 41 -15.38 -0.66 5.29
C GLN A 41 -16.51 -0.22 4.36
N PHE A 42 -16.28 -0.32 3.05
CA PHE A 42 -17.32 0.03 2.09
C PHE A 42 -17.21 -0.84 0.85
N CYS A 43 -18.28 -0.94 0.10
CA CYS A 43 -18.35 -1.62 -1.18
C CYS A 43 -19.35 -0.89 -2.09
N LEU A 44 -19.35 -1.26 -3.37
CA LEU A 44 -20.28 -0.74 -4.36
C LEU A 44 -21.20 -1.88 -4.81
N CYS A 45 -22.51 -1.71 -4.65
CA CYS A 45 -23.55 -2.67 -5.00
C CYS A 45 -24.44 -2.11 -6.10
N ASN A 46 -24.22 -2.51 -7.36
CA ASN A 46 -25.02 -2.05 -8.49
C ASN A 46 -25.27 -0.51 -8.48
N GLY A 47 -24.19 0.25 -8.35
CA GLY A 47 -24.23 1.72 -8.31
C GLY A 47 -24.57 2.34 -6.95
N LYS A 48 -24.95 1.54 -5.95
CA LYS A 48 -25.16 1.99 -4.57
C LYS A 48 -23.85 1.95 -3.79
N LEU A 49 -23.59 2.98 -2.99
CA LEU A 49 -22.49 2.99 -2.03
C LEU A 49 -22.98 2.40 -0.71
N VAL A 50 -22.37 1.31 -0.28
CA VAL A 50 -22.69 0.65 0.99
C VAL A 50 -21.50 0.77 1.92
N VAL A 51 -21.72 1.32 3.11
CA VAL A 51 -20.69 1.58 4.11
C VAL A 51 -21.03 0.85 5.39
N ALA A 52 -20.10 0.05 5.89
CA ALA A 52 -20.16 -0.56 7.20
C ALA A 52 -19.46 0.34 8.22
N LEU A 53 -20.17 0.67 9.30
CA LEU A 53 -19.65 1.46 10.42
C LEU A 53 -20.27 0.93 11.73
N GLY A 54 -19.43 0.40 12.61
CA GLY A 54 -19.90 -0.34 13.79
C GLY A 54 -20.65 -1.61 13.37
N ASN A 55 -21.82 -1.85 13.96
CA ASN A 55 -22.76 -2.92 13.60
C ASN A 55 -23.81 -2.50 12.55
N ASN A 56 -23.68 -1.31 11.97
CA ASN A 56 -24.63 -0.77 10.99
C ASN A 56 -24.06 -0.80 9.58
N ILE A 57 -24.96 -0.87 8.61
CA ILE A 57 -24.66 -0.50 7.23
C ILE A 57 -25.43 0.76 6.84
N TYR A 58 -24.80 1.61 6.05
CA TYR A 58 -25.34 2.85 5.51
C TYR A 58 -25.34 2.71 4.00
N ILE A 59 -26.51 2.91 3.40
CA ILE A 59 -26.72 2.67 1.97
C ILE A 59 -27.10 3.98 1.32
N SER A 60 -26.35 4.35 0.29
CA SER A 60 -26.64 5.50 -0.54
C SER A 60 -26.87 5.10 -1.99
N THR A 61 -27.95 5.62 -2.58
CA THR A 61 -28.30 5.45 -4.00
C THR A 61 -27.91 6.65 -4.85
N ASP A 62 -27.43 7.73 -4.23
CA ASP A 62 -27.08 9.00 -4.87
C ASP A 62 -25.59 9.36 -4.68
N GLY A 63 -24.76 8.33 -4.46
CA GLY A 63 -23.31 8.45 -4.38
C GLY A 63 -22.79 9.02 -3.05
N GLY A 64 -23.60 9.02 -2.00
CA GLY A 64 -23.21 9.44 -0.65
C GLY A 64 -23.81 10.79 -0.22
N ASN A 65 -24.78 11.34 -0.98
CA ASN A 65 -25.44 12.59 -0.60
C ASN A 65 -26.52 12.34 0.47
N ASN A 66 -27.23 11.22 0.36
CA ASN A 66 -28.19 10.75 1.35
C ASN A 66 -27.93 9.29 1.71
N TRP A 67 -28.27 8.94 2.95
CA TRP A 67 -28.03 7.62 3.53
C TRP A 67 -29.30 7.03 4.13
N ILE A 68 -29.48 5.73 3.91
CA ILE A 68 -30.43 4.89 4.63
C ILE A 68 -29.62 3.98 5.55
N THR A 69 -29.86 4.10 6.85
CA THR A 69 -29.20 3.26 7.86
C THR A 69 -29.98 1.97 8.06
N LYS A 70 -29.29 0.84 8.00
CA LYS A 70 -29.81 -0.49 8.34
C LYS A 70 -28.94 -1.12 9.40
N ARG A 71 -29.58 -1.84 10.33
CA ARG A 71 -28.88 -2.58 11.38
C ARG A 71 -28.60 -3.99 10.89
N THR A 72 -27.43 -4.51 11.24
CA THR A 72 -27.23 -5.96 11.18
C THR A 72 -28.09 -6.65 12.27
N PRO A 73 -28.28 -7.98 12.23
CA PRO A 73 -29.12 -8.70 13.19
C PRO A 73 -28.64 -8.63 14.65
N PHE A 74 -27.50 -8.00 14.91
CA PHE A 74 -26.80 -8.05 16.18
C PHE A 74 -26.90 -6.71 16.90
N SER A 75 -27.48 -6.75 18.10
CA SER A 75 -27.73 -5.57 18.94
C SER A 75 -26.63 -5.30 19.96
N ASP A 76 -25.57 -6.10 20.00
CA ASP A 76 -24.45 -5.86 20.92
C ASP A 76 -23.50 -4.81 20.35
N ASP A 77 -23.28 -3.74 21.11
CA ASP A 77 -22.38 -2.62 20.79
C ASP A 77 -20.90 -3.06 20.73
N SER A 78 -20.55 -4.24 21.27
CA SER A 78 -19.18 -4.78 21.20
C SER A 78 -18.85 -5.44 19.85
N THR A 79 -19.87 -5.76 19.05
CA THR A 79 -19.73 -6.38 17.74
C THR A 79 -19.75 -5.31 16.66
N PHE A 80 -18.79 -5.36 15.74
CA PHE A 80 -18.77 -4.54 14.54
C PHE A 80 -18.42 -5.35 13.30
N ILE A 81 -18.89 -4.85 12.15
CA ILE A 81 -18.57 -5.40 10.84
C ILE A 81 -17.07 -5.22 10.60
N TYR A 82 -16.38 -6.33 10.39
CA TYR A 82 -14.94 -6.35 10.18
C TYR A 82 -14.58 -6.17 8.71
N ASP A 83 -15.36 -6.77 7.82
CA ASP A 83 -15.23 -6.59 6.38
C ASP A 83 -16.60 -6.66 5.70
N ILE A 84 -16.70 -5.98 4.56
CA ILE A 84 -17.89 -5.96 3.72
C ILE A 84 -17.50 -6.15 2.25
N LEU A 85 -18.26 -7.01 1.59
CA LEU A 85 -18.15 -7.28 0.18
C LEU A 85 -19.54 -7.12 -0.46
N CYS A 86 -19.57 -6.67 -1.71
CA CYS A 86 -20.78 -6.75 -2.51
C CYS A 86 -20.54 -7.55 -3.77
N LYS A 87 -21.50 -8.40 -4.10
CA LYS A 87 -21.56 -9.13 -5.37
C LYS A 87 -22.97 -8.97 -5.92
N ASN A 88 -23.10 -8.22 -7.02
CA ASN A 88 -24.38 -7.79 -7.57
C ASN A 88 -25.21 -6.99 -6.54
N ASP A 89 -26.40 -7.48 -6.19
CA ASP A 89 -27.28 -6.90 -5.16
C ASP A 89 -27.11 -7.57 -3.79
N THR A 90 -26.20 -8.56 -3.66
CA THR A 90 -25.97 -9.29 -2.42
C THR A 90 -24.82 -8.68 -1.63
N ILE A 91 -25.12 -8.32 -0.38
CA ILE A 91 -24.14 -7.80 0.59
C ILE A 91 -23.65 -8.97 1.44
N PHE A 92 -22.34 -9.10 1.58
CA PHE A 92 -21.68 -10.04 2.47
C PHE A 92 -20.97 -9.28 3.58
N VAL A 93 -21.12 -9.72 4.82
CA VAL A 93 -20.41 -9.14 5.97
C VAL A 93 -19.74 -10.22 6.80
N SER A 94 -18.57 -9.89 7.34
CA SER A 94 -17.93 -10.61 8.44
C SER A 94 -17.84 -9.71 9.67
N PHE A 95 -17.67 -10.30 10.85
CA PHE A 95 -17.66 -9.58 12.13
C PHE A 95 -16.33 -9.75 12.86
N ASN A 96 -16.05 -8.83 13.79
CA ASN A 96 -14.81 -8.83 14.58
C ASN A 96 -14.88 -9.71 15.85
N SER A 97 -15.99 -10.40 16.06
CA SER A 97 -16.32 -11.11 17.30
C SER A 97 -16.39 -12.62 17.07
N TYR A 98 -16.24 -13.39 18.15
CA TYR A 98 -16.55 -14.82 18.14
C TYR A 98 -18.06 -15.08 18.04
N TYR A 99 -18.89 -14.12 18.46
CA TYR A 99 -20.34 -14.22 18.27
C TYR A 99 -20.88 -12.83 17.94
N PRO A 100 -21.53 -12.64 16.78
CA PRO A 100 -21.72 -13.61 15.69
C PRO A 100 -20.42 -14.03 14.99
N TYR A 101 -20.33 -15.29 14.57
CA TYR A 101 -19.20 -15.84 13.82
C TYR A 101 -19.52 -16.03 12.33
N GLY A 102 -18.47 -15.94 11.51
CA GLY A 102 -18.52 -16.28 10.10
C GLY A 102 -19.12 -15.19 9.22
N ILE A 103 -19.77 -15.60 8.13
CA ILE A 103 -20.29 -14.75 7.09
C ILE A 103 -21.81 -14.68 7.15
N TYR A 104 -22.32 -13.46 7.07
CA TYR A 104 -23.75 -13.20 6.88
C TYR A 104 -23.97 -12.52 5.55
N ILE A 105 -25.07 -12.86 4.90
CA ILE A 105 -25.44 -12.26 3.63
C ILE A 105 -26.81 -11.61 3.73
N SER A 106 -27.01 -10.59 2.92
CA SER A 106 -28.30 -9.98 2.67
C SER A 106 -28.51 -9.81 1.17
N THR A 107 -29.66 -10.27 0.68
CA THR A 107 -30.08 -10.17 -0.72
C THR A 107 -31.11 -9.07 -0.94
N ASP A 108 -31.45 -8.33 0.12
CA ASP A 108 -32.48 -7.29 0.15
C ASP A 108 -31.93 -5.96 0.70
N PHE A 109 -30.62 -5.70 0.51
CA PHE A 109 -29.95 -4.48 0.94
C PHE A 109 -30.04 -4.23 2.45
N GLY A 110 -29.83 -5.27 3.24
CA GLY A 110 -29.69 -5.23 4.69
C GLY A 110 -31.00 -5.20 5.47
N GLU A 111 -32.14 -5.48 4.82
CA GLU A 111 -33.42 -5.63 5.54
C GLU A 111 -33.43 -6.95 6.31
N THR A 112 -32.96 -8.03 5.69
CA THR A 112 -32.80 -9.33 6.32
C THR A 112 -31.41 -9.89 6.07
N TRP A 113 -30.97 -10.77 6.97
CA TRP A 113 -29.67 -11.41 6.90
C TRP A 113 -29.76 -12.89 7.23
N GLU A 114 -28.98 -13.69 6.53
CA GLU A 114 -28.85 -15.11 6.77
C GLU A 114 -27.38 -15.53 6.93
N PRO A 115 -27.05 -16.46 7.83
CA PRO A 115 -25.69 -16.99 7.95
C PRO A 115 -25.36 -17.93 6.79
N LYS A 116 -24.17 -17.78 6.19
CA LYS A 116 -23.65 -18.60 5.09
C LYS A 116 -22.30 -19.19 5.44
N ASN A 117 -22.37 -20.18 6.33
CA ASN A 117 -21.26 -20.63 7.15
C ASN A 117 -20.84 -22.09 6.89
N ASN A 118 -21.48 -22.78 5.95
CA ASN A 118 -21.20 -24.19 5.72
C ASN A 118 -19.77 -24.38 5.19
N GLY A 119 -19.00 -25.28 5.79
CA GLY A 119 -17.60 -25.51 5.44
C GLY A 119 -16.59 -24.48 5.99
N ILE A 120 -17.05 -23.42 6.65
CA ILE A 120 -16.17 -22.54 7.42
C ILE A 120 -15.86 -23.21 8.76
N LEU A 121 -14.58 -23.33 9.09
CA LEU A 121 -14.14 -23.85 10.37
C LEU A 121 -14.01 -22.72 11.38
N PHE A 122 -14.74 -22.84 12.49
CA PHE A 122 -14.69 -21.86 13.56
C PHE A 122 -13.58 -22.18 14.53
N ASN A 123 -12.57 -21.31 14.56
CA ASN A 123 -11.59 -21.29 15.62
C ASN A 123 -11.85 -20.05 16.48
N LYS A 124 -12.05 -20.24 17.78
CA LYS A 124 -12.22 -19.13 18.74
C LYS A 124 -11.03 -18.17 18.77
N ASN A 125 -9.87 -18.64 18.32
CA ASN A 125 -8.65 -17.85 18.19
C ASN A 125 -8.50 -17.21 16.79
N ASP A 126 -9.50 -17.36 15.91
CA ASP A 126 -9.53 -16.80 14.56
C ASP A 126 -10.91 -16.29 14.14
N PRO A 127 -11.48 -15.30 14.85
CA PRO A 127 -12.78 -14.75 14.47
C PRO A 127 -12.73 -13.89 13.20
N LEU A 128 -11.52 -13.59 12.68
CA LEU A 128 -11.30 -12.46 11.76
C LEU A 128 -11.11 -12.90 10.32
N SER A 129 -12.19 -13.39 9.71
CA SER A 129 -12.22 -13.61 8.25
C SER A 129 -12.46 -12.30 7.51
N ARG A 130 -11.72 -12.09 6.43
CA ARG A 130 -11.88 -10.96 5.52
C ARG A 130 -12.06 -11.46 4.11
N PHE A 131 -12.82 -10.70 3.33
CA PHE A 131 -12.90 -10.91 1.89
C PHE A 131 -11.56 -10.54 1.26
N ARG A 132 -11.05 -11.42 0.43
CA ARG A 132 -9.76 -11.25 -0.27
C ARG A 132 -9.95 -10.95 -1.73
N TYR A 133 -10.96 -11.57 -2.33
CA TYR A 133 -11.29 -11.40 -3.73
C TYR A 133 -12.74 -11.82 -3.97
N SER A 134 -13.34 -11.24 -5.00
CA SER A 134 -14.61 -11.69 -5.56
C SER A 134 -14.72 -11.33 -7.03
N ASP A 135 -15.27 -12.24 -7.82
CA ASP A 135 -15.75 -11.98 -9.18
C ASP A 135 -17.17 -12.55 -9.37
N GLU A 136 -17.64 -12.65 -10.61
CA GLU A 136 -18.96 -13.18 -10.93
C GLU A 136 -19.15 -14.64 -10.49
N GLU A 137 -18.10 -15.44 -10.39
CA GLU A 137 -18.16 -16.88 -10.13
C GLU A 137 -17.75 -17.22 -8.70
N GLU A 138 -16.75 -16.53 -8.16
CA GLU A 138 -16.01 -16.97 -6.98
C GLU A 138 -15.94 -15.88 -5.91
N ILE A 139 -15.90 -16.31 -4.64
CA ILE A 139 -15.55 -15.45 -3.51
C ILE A 139 -14.47 -16.16 -2.69
N TYR A 140 -13.47 -15.40 -2.25
CA TYR A 140 -12.37 -15.89 -1.45
C TYR A 140 -12.31 -15.17 -0.10
N LEU A 141 -12.13 -15.95 0.95
CA LEU A 141 -11.92 -15.47 2.32
C LEU A 141 -10.54 -15.83 2.81
N GLY A 142 -9.89 -14.89 3.48
CA GLY A 142 -8.68 -15.14 4.25
C GLY A 142 -8.92 -14.85 5.72
N SER A 143 -8.48 -15.76 6.57
CA SER A 143 -8.42 -15.60 8.03
C SER A 143 -6.97 -15.74 8.49
N LEU A 144 -6.71 -15.79 9.80
CA LEU A 144 -5.35 -16.04 10.28
C LEU A 144 -4.92 -17.47 9.96
N TRP A 145 -5.82 -18.45 10.04
CA TRP A 145 -5.51 -19.87 9.93
C TRP A 145 -5.96 -20.50 8.63
N TYR A 146 -6.98 -19.96 7.99
CA TYR A 146 -7.63 -20.60 6.84
C TYR A 146 -7.80 -19.68 5.65
N PHE A 147 -7.67 -20.28 4.47
CA PHE A 147 -8.01 -19.68 3.19
C PHE A 147 -9.18 -20.46 2.59
N TYR A 148 -10.30 -19.79 2.33
CA TYR A 148 -11.52 -20.41 1.83
C TYR A 148 -11.90 -19.90 0.45
N LYS A 149 -12.67 -20.72 -0.27
CA LYS A 149 -13.32 -20.37 -1.53
C LYS A 149 -14.77 -20.86 -1.54
N THR A 150 -15.66 -20.09 -2.15
CA THR A 150 -17.00 -20.51 -2.55
C THR A 150 -17.21 -20.21 -4.03
N THR A 151 -18.02 -21.03 -4.69
CA THR A 151 -18.49 -20.86 -6.09
C THR A 151 -20.02 -20.80 -6.18
N ASP A 152 -20.71 -20.82 -5.05
CA ASP A 152 -22.18 -20.94 -4.96
C ASP A 152 -22.80 -19.82 -4.11
N GLY A 153 -22.15 -18.64 -4.11
CA GLY A 153 -22.66 -17.48 -3.38
C GLY A 153 -22.56 -17.59 -1.85
N GLY A 154 -21.69 -18.47 -1.34
CA GLY A 154 -21.47 -18.68 0.09
C GLY A 154 -22.26 -19.84 0.69
N GLU A 155 -23.08 -20.56 -0.09
CA GLU A 155 -23.79 -21.74 0.41
C GLU A 155 -22.82 -22.81 0.92
N ASN A 156 -21.68 -23.00 0.24
CA ASN A 156 -20.61 -23.91 0.66
C ASN A 156 -19.23 -23.27 0.50
N TRP A 157 -18.40 -23.43 1.52
CA TRP A 157 -17.00 -23.01 1.53
C TRP A 157 -16.07 -24.21 1.55
N ILE A 158 -15.03 -24.18 0.71
CA ILE A 158 -13.94 -25.17 0.71
C ILE A 158 -12.65 -24.54 1.24
N ILE A 159 -11.88 -25.32 1.98
CA ILE A 159 -10.56 -24.90 2.50
C ILE A 159 -9.49 -25.17 1.44
N LEU A 160 -8.61 -24.18 1.26
CA LEU A 160 -7.52 -24.20 0.28
C LEU A 160 -6.13 -24.24 0.92
N ASN A 161 -6.02 -24.44 2.24
CA ASN A 161 -4.77 -24.32 2.98
C ASN A 161 -3.62 -25.11 2.40
N ASP A 162 -3.84 -26.39 2.13
CA ASP A 162 -2.80 -27.32 1.66
C ASP A 162 -2.35 -27.03 0.22
N ARG A 163 -3.00 -26.07 -0.46
CA ARG A 163 -2.65 -25.67 -1.83
C ARG A 163 -1.65 -24.52 -1.85
N VAL A 164 -1.55 -23.72 -0.78
CA VAL A 164 -0.68 -22.54 -0.73
C VAL A 164 0.70 -22.93 -0.17
N PRO A 165 1.82 -22.50 -0.77
CA PRO A 165 3.14 -23.09 -0.49
C PRO A 165 3.85 -22.44 0.71
N PHE A 166 3.11 -21.79 1.62
CA PHE A 166 3.72 -21.07 2.75
C PHE A 166 2.81 -21.01 3.97
N THR A 167 3.44 -20.91 5.14
CA THR A 167 2.79 -20.54 6.40
C THR A 167 3.67 -19.55 7.16
N TYR A 168 3.06 -18.74 8.01
CA TYR A 168 3.73 -17.81 8.91
C TYR A 168 3.46 -18.22 10.36
N ASN A 169 4.50 -18.64 11.08
CA ASN A 169 4.40 -19.19 12.44
C ASN A 169 3.34 -20.30 12.58
N GLY A 170 3.17 -21.12 11.53
CA GLY A 170 2.15 -22.18 11.48
C GLY A 170 0.74 -21.71 11.11
N HIS A 171 0.57 -20.45 10.69
CA HIS A 171 -0.71 -19.87 10.28
C HIS A 171 -0.70 -19.47 8.80
N LEU A 172 -1.86 -19.50 8.15
CA LEU A 172 -2.03 -19.08 6.76
C LEU A 172 -2.63 -17.67 6.70
N ALA A 173 -1.82 -16.67 7.06
CA ALA A 173 -2.26 -15.28 7.15
C ALA A 173 -2.36 -14.61 5.76
N ILE A 174 -3.37 -14.95 4.96
CA ILE A 174 -3.58 -14.29 3.66
C ILE A 174 -3.94 -12.83 3.90
N ARG A 175 -3.13 -11.90 3.41
CA ARG A 175 -3.33 -10.44 3.53
C ARG A 175 -4.02 -9.85 2.30
N SER A 176 -3.65 -10.34 1.12
CA SER A 176 -4.15 -9.82 -0.15
C SER A 176 -4.20 -10.93 -1.19
N MET A 177 -5.06 -10.74 -2.18
CA MET A 177 -5.25 -11.64 -3.31
C MET A 177 -5.62 -10.82 -4.55
N ASP A 178 -5.20 -11.29 -5.71
CA ASP A 178 -5.75 -10.83 -6.99
C ASP A 178 -5.88 -12.00 -7.97
N LYS A 179 -6.76 -11.86 -8.96
CA LYS A 179 -7.04 -12.90 -9.96
C LYS A 179 -7.30 -12.30 -11.34
N GLN A 180 -6.72 -12.94 -12.35
CA GLN A 180 -6.87 -12.59 -13.76
C GLN A 180 -7.11 -13.87 -14.58
N GLY A 181 -8.37 -14.12 -14.95
CA GLY A 181 -8.76 -15.36 -15.61
C GLY A 181 -8.51 -16.57 -14.70
N ASN A 182 -7.73 -17.54 -15.20
CA ASN A 182 -7.30 -18.72 -14.45
C ASN A 182 -6.12 -18.48 -13.49
N LYS A 183 -5.48 -17.30 -13.56
CA LYS A 183 -4.31 -16.96 -12.76
C LYS A 183 -4.72 -16.33 -11.45
N ILE A 184 -4.08 -16.77 -10.37
CA ILE A 184 -4.32 -16.26 -9.02
C ILE A 184 -2.98 -15.93 -8.37
N VAL A 185 -2.92 -14.81 -7.68
CA VAL A 185 -1.81 -14.51 -6.77
C VAL A 185 -2.37 -14.26 -5.37
N VAL A 186 -1.70 -14.80 -4.36
CA VAL A 186 -2.00 -14.61 -2.95
C VAL A 186 -0.75 -14.13 -2.23
N ALA A 187 -0.90 -13.19 -1.30
CA ALA A 187 0.20 -12.71 -0.47
C ALA A 187 -0.10 -12.94 1.01
N GLY A 188 0.84 -13.61 1.68
CA GLY A 188 0.96 -13.60 3.13
C GLY A 188 1.83 -12.43 3.61
N PRO A 189 2.24 -12.42 4.89
CA PRO A 189 3.10 -11.37 5.43
C PRO A 189 4.49 -11.35 4.80
N TYR A 190 5.06 -12.50 4.42
CA TYR A 190 6.44 -12.59 3.88
C TYR A 190 6.55 -13.44 2.63
N ASN A 191 5.42 -13.94 2.11
CA ASN A 191 5.40 -14.90 1.02
C ASN A 191 4.35 -14.54 -0.02
N VAL A 192 4.62 -14.92 -1.26
CA VAL A 192 3.71 -14.73 -2.40
C VAL A 192 3.56 -16.05 -3.13
N GLY A 193 2.33 -16.51 -3.29
CA GLY A 193 1.98 -17.74 -3.99
C GLY A 193 1.29 -17.40 -5.30
N TYR A 194 1.60 -18.13 -6.36
CA TYR A 194 1.03 -17.93 -7.69
C TYR A 194 0.48 -19.24 -8.26
N SER A 195 -0.70 -19.17 -8.85
CA SER A 195 -1.40 -20.29 -9.50
C SER A 195 -1.78 -19.90 -10.93
N GLU A 196 -1.80 -20.88 -11.83
CA GLU A 196 -2.28 -20.76 -13.21
C GLU A 196 -3.44 -21.72 -13.53
N ASP A 197 -4.01 -22.34 -12.51
CA ASP A 197 -4.96 -23.43 -12.64
C ASP A 197 -6.18 -23.25 -11.72
N TYR A 198 -6.67 -22.02 -11.59
CA TYR A 198 -7.83 -21.65 -10.75
C TYR A 198 -7.61 -21.91 -9.25
N GLY A 199 -6.36 -21.87 -8.81
CA GLY A 199 -5.98 -22.11 -7.41
C GLY A 199 -6.00 -23.58 -7.01
N ASN A 200 -5.81 -24.49 -7.96
CA ASN A 200 -5.65 -25.92 -7.66
C ASN A 200 -4.24 -26.23 -7.18
N THR A 201 -3.23 -25.60 -7.78
CA THR A 201 -1.83 -25.67 -7.35
C THR A 201 -1.22 -24.27 -7.31
N TYR A 202 -0.30 -24.05 -6.37
CA TYR A 202 0.45 -22.80 -6.26
C TYR A 202 1.95 -23.09 -6.22
N ILE A 203 2.72 -22.17 -6.81
CA ILE A 203 4.17 -22.09 -6.66
C ILE A 203 4.53 -20.86 -5.81
N ASP A 204 5.63 -20.97 -5.06
CA ASP A 204 6.18 -19.83 -4.34
C ASP A 204 6.94 -18.93 -5.31
N ILE A 205 6.55 -17.66 -5.37
CA ILE A 205 7.16 -16.63 -6.21
C ILE A 205 7.71 -15.47 -5.37
N SER A 206 7.89 -15.68 -4.06
CA SER A 206 8.28 -14.64 -3.11
C SER A 206 9.50 -13.86 -3.59
N PRO A 207 9.48 -12.51 -3.53
CA PRO A 207 10.65 -11.70 -3.80
C PRO A 207 11.87 -12.14 -2.97
N PRO A 208 13.10 -12.19 -3.54
CA PRO A 208 14.31 -12.62 -2.84
C PRO A 208 14.84 -11.52 -1.91
N ILE A 209 14.03 -11.10 -0.92
CA ILE A 209 14.37 -10.00 -0.02
C ILE A 209 15.11 -10.58 1.19
N ASN A 210 16.35 -10.13 1.37
CA ASN A 210 17.29 -10.66 2.34
C ASN A 210 17.06 -10.17 3.79
N THR A 211 15.84 -9.80 4.14
CA THR A 211 15.51 -9.30 5.47
C THR A 211 14.29 -10.02 6.01
N ALA A 212 14.45 -10.74 7.12
CA ALA A 212 13.40 -11.47 7.84
C ALA A 212 12.29 -10.57 8.45
N LYS A 213 12.16 -9.32 8.00
CA LYS A 213 11.25 -8.30 8.54
C LYS A 213 10.54 -7.48 7.46
N ASP A 214 10.76 -7.74 6.17
CA ASP A 214 10.04 -7.00 5.14
C ASP A 214 8.68 -7.62 4.87
N GLU A 215 7.63 -6.94 5.30
CA GLU A 215 6.26 -7.43 5.18
C GLU A 215 5.59 -7.00 3.87
N PHE A 216 4.86 -7.92 3.25
CA PHE A 216 3.96 -7.65 2.15
C PHE A 216 2.57 -7.29 2.68
N ASN A 217 1.94 -6.27 2.08
CA ASN A 217 0.62 -5.81 2.46
C ASN A 217 -0.45 -6.11 1.41
N SER A 218 -0.11 -5.92 0.13
CA SER A 218 -1.06 -5.94 -0.98
C SER A 218 -0.39 -6.36 -2.29
N ILE A 219 -1.21 -6.89 -3.19
CA ILE A 219 -0.79 -7.38 -4.51
C ILE A 219 -1.81 -6.98 -5.57
N ALA A 220 -1.33 -6.84 -6.80
CA ALA A 220 -2.17 -6.58 -7.97
C ALA A 220 -1.58 -7.21 -9.23
N PHE A 221 -2.46 -7.69 -10.12
CA PHE A 221 -2.14 -8.00 -11.50
C PHE A 221 -2.29 -6.75 -12.38
N LEU A 222 -1.43 -6.64 -13.39
CA LEU A 222 -1.66 -5.76 -14.53
C LEU A 222 -1.03 -6.35 -15.79
N GLY A 223 -1.86 -6.94 -16.65
CA GLY A 223 -1.40 -7.62 -17.85
C GLY A 223 -0.64 -8.91 -17.51
N GLU A 224 0.65 -8.98 -17.83
CA GLU A 224 1.52 -10.09 -17.45
C GLU A 224 2.27 -9.85 -16.13
N TYR A 225 2.19 -8.64 -15.59
CA TYR A 225 2.94 -8.23 -14.43
C TYR A 225 2.19 -8.51 -13.13
N ILE A 226 2.95 -8.90 -12.11
CA ILE A 226 2.51 -9.00 -10.72
C ILE A 226 3.23 -7.93 -9.93
N PHE A 227 2.47 -7.14 -9.16
CA PHE A 227 3.00 -6.13 -8.26
C PHE A 227 2.76 -6.56 -6.82
N VAL A 228 3.75 -6.32 -5.96
CA VAL A 228 3.69 -6.58 -4.53
C VAL A 228 4.13 -5.32 -3.80
N SER A 229 3.30 -4.84 -2.88
CA SER A 229 3.70 -3.77 -1.97
C SER A 229 4.45 -4.36 -0.77
N SER A 230 5.64 -3.85 -0.52
CA SER A 230 6.55 -4.19 0.58
C SER A 230 6.72 -2.99 1.52
N GLN A 231 6.81 -3.24 2.82
CA GLN A 231 6.95 -2.17 3.82
C GLN A 231 8.32 -1.47 3.76
N LEU A 232 9.38 -2.20 3.39
CA LEU A 232 10.74 -1.67 3.33
C LEU A 232 11.17 -1.26 1.93
N ASN A 233 10.75 -2.00 0.89
CA ASN A 233 11.18 -1.81 -0.49
C ASN A 233 10.15 -1.09 -1.38
N GLY A 234 8.95 -0.79 -0.86
CA GLY A 234 7.92 -0.03 -1.59
C GLY A 234 7.11 -0.92 -2.51
N ILE A 235 7.26 -0.80 -3.83
CA ILE A 235 6.56 -1.63 -4.81
C ILE A 235 7.59 -2.48 -5.55
N LEU A 236 7.34 -3.77 -5.62
CA LEU A 236 8.12 -4.73 -6.38
C LEU A 236 7.28 -5.26 -7.54
N ARG A 237 7.89 -5.49 -8.69
CA ARG A 237 7.24 -6.01 -9.89
C ARG A 237 7.99 -7.22 -10.44
N THR A 238 7.25 -8.22 -10.92
CA THR A 238 7.78 -9.34 -11.72
C THR A 238 6.93 -9.55 -12.96
N SER A 239 7.53 -10.04 -14.05
CA SER A 239 6.86 -10.53 -15.26
C SER A 239 7.16 -12.00 -15.56
N ASP A 240 8.04 -12.63 -14.78
CA ASP A 240 8.59 -13.96 -15.06
C ASP A 240 8.27 -14.99 -13.97
N LYS A 241 7.14 -14.76 -13.28
CA LYS A 241 6.64 -15.59 -12.17
C LYS A 241 7.62 -15.61 -11.00
N GLY A 242 8.16 -14.45 -10.66
CA GLY A 242 9.02 -14.23 -9.50
C GLY A 242 10.44 -14.76 -9.61
N LYS A 243 10.91 -15.15 -10.80
CA LYS A 243 12.32 -15.49 -11.02
C LYS A 243 13.19 -14.24 -10.87
N THR A 244 12.69 -13.11 -11.34
CA THR A 244 13.29 -11.78 -11.13
C THR A 244 12.24 -10.80 -10.62
N TRP A 245 12.71 -9.86 -9.79
CA TRP A 245 11.90 -8.81 -9.20
C TRP A 245 12.61 -7.46 -9.35
N GLU A 246 11.88 -6.46 -9.79
CA GLU A 246 12.34 -5.08 -9.96
C GLU A 246 11.66 -4.17 -8.94
N GLN A 247 12.42 -3.27 -8.33
CA GLN A 247 11.84 -2.23 -7.48
C GLN A 247 11.26 -1.10 -8.36
N LYS A 248 9.97 -0.82 -8.15
CA LYS A 248 9.14 0.11 -8.94
C LYS A 248 8.55 1.20 -8.06
N SER A 249 9.41 1.83 -7.26
CA SER A 249 9.05 2.87 -6.28
C SER A 249 9.48 4.27 -6.69
N ILE A 250 9.86 4.48 -7.97
CA ILE A 250 10.34 5.79 -8.45
C ILE A 250 9.20 6.81 -8.34
N GLY A 251 9.48 7.94 -7.69
CA GLY A 251 8.48 8.99 -7.41
C GLY A 251 7.70 8.80 -6.09
N ILE A 252 7.91 7.69 -5.38
CA ILE A 252 7.31 7.45 -4.06
C ILE A 252 8.33 7.72 -2.95
N SER A 253 8.06 8.72 -2.11
CA SER A 253 8.84 8.92 -0.88
C SER A 253 8.35 7.98 0.22
N LEU A 254 9.11 6.93 0.53
CA LEU A 254 8.78 5.98 1.61
C LEU A 254 9.13 6.50 3.01
N ASP A 255 9.37 7.80 3.15
CA ASP A 255 9.73 8.43 4.41
C ASP A 255 8.55 8.48 5.39
N GLY A 256 8.62 7.66 6.43
CA GLY A 256 7.62 7.56 7.49
C GLY A 256 6.38 6.79 7.05
N ILE A 257 6.38 6.29 5.81
CA ILE A 257 5.24 5.61 5.20
C ILE A 257 5.64 4.27 4.58
N TYR A 258 4.64 3.42 4.36
CA TYR A 258 4.72 2.22 3.55
C TYR A 258 3.53 2.19 2.58
N ILE A 259 3.65 1.40 1.51
CA ILE A 259 2.52 1.13 0.62
C ILE A 259 1.62 0.10 1.29
N ASN A 260 0.42 0.54 1.67
CA ASN A 260 -0.56 -0.28 2.37
C ASN A 260 -1.41 -1.10 1.40
N LEU A 261 -1.72 -0.53 0.24
CA LEU A 261 -2.50 -1.20 -0.79
C LEU A 261 -1.98 -0.84 -2.18
N ILE A 262 -2.15 -1.79 -3.10
CA ILE A 262 -2.02 -1.56 -4.54
C ILE A 262 -3.21 -2.20 -5.24
N LYS A 263 -3.80 -1.51 -6.21
CA LYS A 263 -4.92 -2.02 -7.01
C LYS A 263 -4.77 -1.55 -8.45
N SER A 264 -5.06 -2.43 -9.40
CA SER A 264 -5.14 -2.07 -10.81
C SER A 264 -6.59 -1.80 -11.20
N TYR A 265 -6.79 -0.84 -12.11
CA TYR A 265 -8.08 -0.56 -12.70
C TYR A 265 -7.90 0.05 -14.09
N LYS A 266 -8.48 -0.57 -15.12
CA LYS A 266 -8.45 -0.11 -16.52
C LYS A 266 -7.04 0.28 -17.02
N GLY A 267 -6.03 -0.54 -16.72
CA GLY A 267 -4.66 -0.28 -17.18
C GLY A 267 -3.83 0.63 -16.27
N ILE A 268 -4.42 1.18 -15.19
CA ILE A 268 -3.78 2.13 -14.28
C ILE A 268 -3.53 1.46 -12.93
N LEU A 269 -2.41 1.76 -12.30
CA LEU A 269 -2.12 1.35 -10.92
C LEU A 269 -2.38 2.48 -9.94
N PHE A 270 -2.98 2.12 -8.81
CA PHE A 270 -3.23 2.99 -7.68
C PHE A 270 -2.58 2.41 -6.43
N ALA A 271 -1.73 3.19 -5.76
CA ALA A 271 -1.03 2.78 -4.55
C ALA A 271 -1.39 3.71 -3.39
N GLY A 272 -2.03 3.14 -2.37
CA GLY A 272 -2.41 3.85 -1.15
C GLY A 272 -1.36 3.66 -0.06
N THR A 273 -1.02 4.73 0.65
CA THR A 273 0.04 4.69 1.68
C THR A 273 -0.50 4.70 3.10
N ASN A 274 0.29 4.23 4.05
CA ASN A 274 0.03 4.34 5.49
C ASN A 274 1.34 4.54 6.26
N TYR A 275 1.28 4.87 7.55
CA TYR A 275 2.44 5.33 8.33
C TYR A 275 3.17 4.21 9.08
N LYS A 276 4.50 4.28 9.09
CA LYS A 276 5.37 3.41 9.88
C LYS A 276 5.40 3.91 11.34
N GLY A 277 4.79 3.16 12.26
CA GLY A 277 4.81 3.48 13.70
C GLY A 277 3.71 4.45 14.15
N LEU A 278 3.89 5.09 15.32
CA LEU A 278 2.91 6.03 15.87
C LEU A 278 2.71 7.20 14.91
N PRO A 279 1.47 7.56 14.58
CA PRO A 279 1.21 8.44 13.46
C PRO A 279 1.77 9.84 13.74
N SER A 280 2.62 10.33 12.83
CA SER A 280 3.18 11.69 12.84
C SER A 280 2.05 12.72 12.91
N PRO A 281 2.20 13.84 13.64
CA PRO A 281 1.18 14.89 13.70
C PRO A 281 0.84 15.53 12.33
N ILE A 282 1.59 15.24 11.27
CA ILE A 282 1.44 15.83 9.92
C ILE A 282 1.12 14.75 8.85
N ALA A 283 0.59 13.61 9.27
CA ALA A 283 0.44 12.42 8.43
C ALA A 283 -0.73 12.47 7.42
N LYS A 284 -0.57 13.12 6.26
CA LYS A 284 -1.59 13.23 5.19
C LYS A 284 -2.01 11.90 4.53
N ILE A 285 -3.23 11.85 3.97
CA ILE A 285 -3.68 10.72 3.14
C ILE A 285 -3.11 10.88 1.73
N ARG A 286 -2.22 9.96 1.31
CA ARG A 286 -1.55 10.02 0.00
C ARG A 286 -1.94 8.83 -0.87
N LEU A 287 -2.32 9.14 -2.11
CA LEU A 287 -2.52 8.19 -3.19
C LEU A 287 -1.46 8.43 -4.27
N TYR A 288 -0.86 7.36 -4.78
CA TYR A 288 0.05 7.41 -5.91
C TYR A 288 -0.60 6.73 -7.11
N ILE A 289 -0.40 7.29 -8.30
CA ILE A 289 -0.98 6.81 -9.55
C ILE A 289 0.15 6.56 -10.56
N SER A 290 0.11 5.42 -11.25
CA SER A 290 1.01 5.09 -12.35
C SER A 290 0.22 4.64 -13.57
N THR A 291 0.59 5.21 -14.72
CA THR A 291 0.03 4.90 -16.05
C THR A 291 1.03 4.21 -16.96
N ASP A 292 2.22 3.89 -16.44
CA ASP A 292 3.37 3.37 -17.18
C ASP A 292 3.88 2.06 -16.55
N LEU A 293 2.95 1.21 -16.10
CA LEU A 293 3.26 -0.11 -15.52
C LEU A 293 4.18 -0.04 -14.29
N GLY A 294 4.03 1.03 -13.49
CA GLY A 294 4.78 1.25 -12.25
C GLY A 294 6.17 1.82 -12.45
N GLU A 295 6.57 2.21 -13.66
CA GLU A 295 7.88 2.83 -13.90
C GLU A 295 7.99 4.17 -13.17
N THR A 296 6.94 4.99 -13.21
CA THR A 296 6.86 6.25 -12.46
C THR A 296 5.54 6.40 -11.72
N TRP A 297 5.58 7.13 -10.61
CA TRP A 297 4.41 7.37 -9.76
C TRP A 297 4.20 8.85 -9.51
N LYS A 298 2.96 9.28 -9.73
CA LYS A 298 2.47 10.62 -9.44
C LYS A 298 1.75 10.63 -8.11
N MET A 299 2.17 11.48 -7.18
CA MET A 299 1.47 11.67 -5.91
C MET A 299 0.28 12.62 -6.07
N VAL A 300 -0.88 12.21 -5.56
CA VAL A 300 -2.05 13.05 -5.37
C VAL A 300 -2.45 13.03 -3.89
N GLU A 301 -2.57 14.22 -3.32
CA GLU A 301 -3.02 14.42 -1.95
C GLU A 301 -4.54 14.30 -1.87
N VAL A 302 -5.04 13.39 -1.04
CA VAL A 302 -6.49 13.14 -0.89
C VAL A 302 -7.11 14.11 0.13
N ASP A 303 -6.51 14.18 1.31
CA ASP A 303 -6.86 15.12 2.37
C ASP A 303 -5.62 15.41 3.23
N THR A 304 -5.63 16.55 3.89
CA THR A 304 -4.60 17.01 4.83
C THR A 304 -4.70 16.36 6.21
N VAL A 305 -5.80 15.64 6.47
CA VAL A 305 -6.09 15.01 7.76
C VAL A 305 -5.26 13.73 7.96
N LYS A 306 -4.91 13.46 9.23
CA LYS A 306 -4.09 12.32 9.68
C LYS A 306 -4.62 10.96 9.19
N GLY A 307 -3.90 10.19 8.38
CA GLY A 307 -4.30 8.79 8.09
C GLY A 307 -3.69 8.19 6.84
N GLY A 308 -3.82 6.87 6.71
CA GLY A 308 -3.42 6.12 5.52
C GLY A 308 -4.63 5.60 4.73
N VAL A 309 -4.44 5.35 3.43
CA VAL A 309 -5.48 4.77 2.58
C VAL A 309 -5.69 3.30 2.95
N ARG A 310 -6.91 2.93 3.37
CA ARG A 310 -7.25 1.57 3.81
C ARG A 310 -7.95 0.73 2.75
N LYS A 311 -8.86 1.32 1.97
CA LYS A 311 -9.59 0.64 0.91
C LYS A 311 -9.78 1.56 -0.29
N ILE A 312 -9.79 0.97 -1.49
CA ILE A 312 -10.07 1.63 -2.76
C ILE A 312 -11.11 0.83 -3.53
N GLU A 313 -12.17 1.48 -4.00
CA GLU A 313 -13.12 0.92 -4.97
C GLU A 313 -13.34 1.85 -6.14
N PHE A 314 -13.84 1.29 -7.25
CA PHE A 314 -14.02 2.00 -8.50
C PHE A 314 -15.44 1.82 -9.05
N SER A 315 -15.99 2.87 -9.65
CA SER A 315 -17.20 2.79 -10.47
C SER A 315 -17.10 3.75 -11.64
N GLY A 316 -17.05 3.19 -12.86
CA GLY A 316 -16.90 3.96 -14.09
C GLY A 316 -15.59 4.74 -14.14
N ASP A 317 -15.69 6.06 -14.06
CA ASP A 317 -14.57 7.01 -13.98
C ASP A 317 -14.37 7.56 -12.55
N THR A 318 -14.99 6.96 -11.55
CA THR A 318 -14.95 7.43 -10.16
C THR A 318 -14.14 6.48 -9.31
N ILE A 319 -13.18 7.01 -8.56
CA ILE A 319 -12.45 6.30 -7.51
C ILE A 319 -13.02 6.70 -6.15
N TYR A 320 -13.17 5.73 -5.24
CA TYR A 320 -13.53 5.93 -3.84
C TYR A 320 -12.39 5.43 -2.97
N VAL A 321 -12.01 6.22 -1.96
CA VAL A 321 -10.96 5.86 -1.01
C VAL A 321 -11.38 6.18 0.42
N ASN A 322 -10.87 5.43 1.39
CA ASN A 322 -11.08 5.75 2.81
C ASN A 322 -9.80 5.57 3.64
N ARG A 323 -9.84 6.08 4.90
CA ARG A 323 -8.77 5.91 5.89
C ARG A 323 -9.18 5.15 7.15
N GLY A 324 -10.42 4.67 7.22
CA GLY A 324 -11.12 4.36 8.47
C GLY A 324 -11.81 5.59 9.07
N GLY A 325 -12.75 5.39 10.01
CA GLY A 325 -13.60 6.47 10.53
C GLY A 325 -14.67 6.96 9.53
N GLU A 326 -15.44 7.96 9.91
CA GLU A 326 -16.71 8.38 9.28
C GLU A 326 -16.66 8.91 7.82
N PHE A 327 -15.49 8.99 7.18
CA PHE A 327 -15.34 9.64 5.87
C PHE A 327 -14.93 8.68 4.75
N ILE A 328 -15.56 8.90 3.59
CA ILE A 328 -15.14 8.38 2.28
C ILE A 328 -14.78 9.58 1.40
N TYR A 329 -13.78 9.44 0.55
CA TYR A 329 -13.41 10.45 -0.43
C TYR A 329 -13.65 9.89 -1.82
N ARG A 330 -14.18 10.70 -2.74
CA ARG A 330 -14.32 10.32 -4.13
C ARG A 330 -13.73 11.38 -5.06
N ALA A 331 -13.25 10.94 -6.23
CA ALA A 331 -12.76 11.83 -7.28
C ALA A 331 -12.95 11.17 -8.65
N LYS A 332 -12.90 11.97 -9.72
CA LYS A 332 -12.81 11.47 -11.09
C LYS A 332 -11.39 11.02 -11.39
N ILE A 333 -11.24 9.82 -11.97
CA ILE A 333 -9.93 9.30 -12.36
C ILE A 333 -9.32 10.19 -13.44
N SER A 334 -10.11 10.57 -14.44
CA SER A 334 -9.72 11.54 -15.48
C SER A 334 -9.11 12.83 -14.90
N GLU A 335 -9.76 13.46 -13.93
CA GLU A 335 -9.25 14.67 -13.26
C GLU A 335 -7.97 14.41 -12.46
N LEU A 336 -7.87 13.26 -11.78
CA LEU A 336 -6.67 12.89 -11.04
C LEU A 336 -5.46 12.69 -11.95
N LEU A 337 -5.66 12.20 -13.17
CA LEU A 337 -4.60 12.03 -14.17
C LEU A 337 -4.06 13.38 -14.67
N GLU A 338 -4.92 14.39 -14.77
CA GLU A 338 -4.55 15.75 -15.21
C GLU A 338 -3.99 16.64 -14.07
N ALA A 339 -4.20 16.28 -12.81
CA ALA A 339 -3.76 17.07 -11.66
C ALA A 339 -2.25 17.42 -11.69
N VAL A 340 -1.85 18.57 -11.16
CA VAL A 340 -0.42 18.86 -11.00
C VAL A 340 0.13 18.01 -9.84
N PRO A 341 1.24 17.28 -10.01
CA PRO A 341 1.83 16.49 -8.93
C PRO A 341 2.21 17.39 -7.75
N VAL A 342 1.94 16.92 -6.53
CA VAL A 342 2.47 17.56 -5.33
C VAL A 342 3.91 17.09 -5.15
N VAL A 343 4.85 18.03 -5.21
CA VAL A 343 6.28 17.77 -4.96
C VAL A 343 6.60 18.24 -3.55
N GLU A 344 6.93 17.31 -2.66
CA GLU A 344 7.54 17.64 -1.37
C GLU A 344 9.06 17.75 -1.58
N GLU A 345 9.61 18.96 -1.50
CA GLU A 345 11.05 19.14 -1.46
C GLU A 345 11.56 18.65 -0.08
N LYS A 346 12.40 17.61 -0.10
CA LYS A 346 13.06 17.09 1.10
C LYS A 346 14.57 17.13 0.91
N VAL A 347 15.25 17.81 1.83
CA VAL A 347 16.71 17.89 1.87
C VAL A 347 17.21 16.86 2.87
N TYR A 348 17.91 15.84 2.37
CA TYR A 348 18.59 14.83 3.19
C TYR A 348 20.10 15.01 3.13
N HIS A 349 20.78 14.79 4.25
CA HIS A 349 22.22 14.95 4.40
C HIS A 349 22.93 13.59 4.36
N PHE A 350 24.10 13.61 3.73
CA PHE A 350 25.04 12.50 3.70
C PHE A 350 26.42 13.00 4.10
N TYR A 351 27.07 12.28 5.00
CA TYR A 351 28.42 12.59 5.45
C TYR A 351 29.29 11.32 5.45
N ALA A 352 30.51 11.46 4.94
CA ALA A 352 31.53 10.42 5.01
C ALA A 352 32.73 10.99 5.76
N THR A 353 33.27 10.24 6.72
CA THR A 353 34.52 10.62 7.38
C THR A 353 35.68 10.60 6.39
N GLU A 354 36.80 11.20 6.78
CA GLU A 354 38.05 10.99 6.06
C GLU A 354 38.41 9.50 6.01
N PRO A 355 39.00 9.02 4.90
CA PRO A 355 39.44 7.63 4.79
C PRO A 355 40.61 7.32 5.74
N VAL A 356 40.60 6.15 6.37
CA VAL A 356 41.68 5.72 7.29
C VAL A 356 42.17 4.31 6.94
N PRO A 357 43.49 4.11 6.76
CA PRO A 357 44.54 5.12 6.76
C PRO A 357 44.54 5.99 5.48
N THR A 358 45.05 7.21 5.60
CA THR A 358 45.38 8.07 4.46
C THR A 358 46.87 8.44 4.55
N PRO A 359 47.73 8.00 3.60
CA PRO A 359 47.38 7.17 2.45
C PRO A 359 47.03 5.71 2.83
N ALA A 360 46.17 5.10 2.03
CA ALA A 360 45.75 3.70 2.13
C ALA A 360 46.85 2.77 1.59
N ASN A 361 47.15 1.69 2.29
CA ASN A 361 48.21 0.74 1.90
C ASN A 361 47.65 -0.64 1.46
N ALA A 362 46.78 -1.26 2.26
CA ALA A 362 46.14 -2.54 1.94
C ALA A 362 44.62 -2.41 1.88
N SER A 363 44.04 -1.70 2.84
CA SER A 363 42.62 -1.40 2.86
C SER A 363 42.40 -0.01 3.41
N VAL A 364 41.23 0.56 3.12
CA VAL A 364 40.80 1.84 3.65
C VAL A 364 39.41 1.72 4.24
N LYS A 365 39.20 2.37 5.37
CA LYS A 365 37.94 2.39 6.11
C LYS A 365 37.36 3.79 6.10
N ILE A 366 36.05 3.89 5.88
CA ILE A 366 35.30 5.14 5.86
C ILE A 366 34.02 4.92 6.65
N ARG A 367 33.72 5.81 7.62
CA ARG A 367 32.42 5.78 8.28
C ARG A 367 31.45 6.68 7.52
N LEU A 368 30.29 6.13 7.20
CA LEU A 368 29.20 6.78 6.48
C LEU A 368 28.09 7.13 7.46
N TYR A 369 27.48 8.29 7.26
CA TYR A 369 26.33 8.80 8.01
C TYR A 369 25.30 9.37 7.04
N TRP A 370 24.03 9.15 7.33
CA TRP A 370 22.92 9.69 6.52
C TRP A 370 21.69 9.92 7.39
N ASP A 371 20.85 10.88 7.05
CA ASP A 371 19.60 11.16 7.77
C ASP A 371 18.35 10.63 7.06
N ALA A 372 18.46 10.19 5.80
CA ALA A 372 17.36 9.55 5.08
C ALA A 372 16.91 8.24 5.77
N PRO A 373 15.68 8.17 6.30
CA PRO A 373 15.26 7.13 7.25
C PRO A 373 15.07 5.72 6.65
N TYR A 374 15.15 5.57 5.33
CA TYR A 374 14.93 4.29 4.62
C TYR A 374 15.97 4.00 3.53
N TYR A 375 17.01 4.82 3.46
CA TYR A 375 18.13 4.57 2.57
C TYR A 375 19.21 3.86 3.37
N THR A 376 19.70 2.70 2.92
CA THR A 376 20.89 2.07 3.50
C THR A 376 21.98 2.02 2.42
N PRO A 377 23.13 2.71 2.61
CA PRO A 377 24.24 2.68 1.65
C PRO A 377 24.74 1.28 1.30
N VAL A 378 24.43 0.28 2.12
CA VAL A 378 24.75 -1.14 1.87
C VAL A 378 24.08 -1.67 0.61
N LEU A 379 22.94 -1.10 0.19
CA LEU A 379 22.22 -1.46 -1.03
C LEU A 379 22.63 -0.60 -2.24
N SER A 380 23.62 0.28 -2.07
CA SER A 380 23.99 1.28 -3.07
C SER A 380 25.04 0.77 -4.04
N TYR A 381 24.95 1.27 -5.28
CA TYR A 381 26.00 1.09 -6.26
C TYR A 381 27.21 1.95 -5.90
N PHE A 382 28.32 1.29 -5.54
CA PHE A 382 29.63 1.94 -5.42
C PHE A 382 30.39 1.80 -6.73
N SER A 383 31.02 2.87 -7.18
CA SER A 383 31.96 2.85 -8.29
C SER A 383 33.25 3.54 -7.86
N VAL A 384 34.39 2.97 -8.23
CA VAL A 384 35.70 3.60 -8.01
C VAL A 384 36.23 4.07 -9.34
N PHE A 385 36.72 5.30 -9.36
CA PHE A 385 37.34 5.92 -10.52
C PHE A 385 38.79 6.29 -10.18
N ASP A 386 39.69 6.20 -11.16
CA ASP A 386 41.01 6.79 -11.04
C ASP A 386 40.97 8.34 -11.18
N ALA A 387 42.11 8.99 -11.02
CA ALA A 387 42.24 10.43 -11.19
C ALA A 387 41.91 10.95 -12.60
N PHE A 388 41.82 10.07 -13.59
CA PHE A 388 41.48 10.39 -14.98
C PHE A 388 40.00 10.12 -15.31
N GLY A 389 39.22 9.65 -14.34
CA GLY A 389 37.80 9.33 -14.52
C GLY A 389 37.53 7.97 -15.14
N ASN A 390 38.52 7.08 -15.25
CA ASN A 390 38.27 5.72 -15.71
C ASN A 390 37.66 4.90 -14.57
N LYS A 391 36.56 4.20 -14.86
CA LYS A 391 35.90 3.32 -13.89
C LYS A 391 36.70 2.02 -13.71
N LEU A 392 37.03 1.68 -12.47
CA LEU A 392 37.69 0.42 -12.13
C LEU A 392 36.66 -0.71 -12.00
N ASN A 393 37.01 -1.89 -12.52
CA ASN A 393 36.22 -3.11 -12.34
C ASN A 393 36.69 -3.86 -11.08
N ILE A 394 36.12 -3.50 -9.93
CA ILE A 394 36.54 -4.00 -8.60
C ILE A 394 35.37 -4.61 -7.80
N SER A 395 34.37 -5.14 -8.50
CA SER A 395 33.23 -5.83 -7.88
C SER A 395 33.73 -6.94 -6.94
N GLY A 396 33.39 -6.84 -5.65
CA GLY A 396 33.81 -7.80 -4.60
C GLY A 396 34.88 -7.30 -3.63
N ASN A 397 35.54 -6.17 -3.89
CA ASN A 397 36.57 -5.63 -2.99
C ASN A 397 36.06 -4.54 -2.02
N ILE A 398 34.79 -4.17 -2.11
CA ILE A 398 34.15 -3.19 -1.22
C ILE A 398 33.14 -3.94 -0.36
N SER A 399 33.20 -3.73 0.95
CA SER A 399 32.19 -4.18 1.90
C SER A 399 31.63 -2.99 2.68
N VAL A 400 30.34 -3.02 3.00
CA VAL A 400 29.69 -1.98 3.80
C VAL A 400 28.92 -2.68 4.92
N ASN A 401 29.33 -2.41 6.15
CA ASN A 401 28.76 -3.05 7.34
C ASN A 401 27.93 -2.02 8.11
N LEU A 402 26.64 -2.27 8.30
CA LEU A 402 25.78 -1.40 9.13
C LEU A 402 26.26 -1.38 10.57
N ILE A 403 26.30 -0.19 11.17
CA ILE A 403 26.56 -0.01 12.61
C ILE A 403 25.23 0.25 13.32
N ASP A 404 24.43 1.16 12.79
CA ASP A 404 23.09 1.49 13.27
C ASP A 404 22.18 1.87 12.08
N ARG A 405 20.98 2.44 12.36
CA ARG A 405 20.00 2.82 11.34
C ARG A 405 20.52 3.88 10.35
N ASN A 406 21.42 4.75 10.80
CA ASN A 406 21.86 5.96 10.11
C ASN A 406 23.38 6.01 9.93
N SER A 407 24.11 4.92 10.22
CA SER A 407 25.55 4.85 10.04
C SER A 407 26.06 3.45 9.63
N ALA A 408 27.16 3.44 8.87
CA ALA A 408 27.82 2.23 8.38
C ALA A 408 29.34 2.40 8.30
N LEU A 409 30.06 1.28 8.32
CA LEU A 409 31.49 1.20 8.04
C LEU A 409 31.72 0.61 6.64
N LEU A 410 32.20 1.44 5.72
CA LEU A 410 32.70 1.01 4.42
C LEU A 410 34.17 0.59 4.54
N ILE A 411 34.51 -0.53 3.91
CA ILE A 411 35.88 -1.04 3.81
C ILE A 411 36.14 -1.36 2.34
N TRP A 412 37.17 -0.76 1.78
CA TRP A 412 37.66 -1.09 0.44
C TRP A 412 39.05 -1.73 0.52
N ASP A 413 39.19 -2.94 -0.02
CA ASP A 413 40.48 -3.60 -0.27
C ASP A 413 41.11 -3.04 -1.55
N CYS A 414 42.17 -2.26 -1.37
CA CYS A 414 42.88 -1.58 -2.44
C CYS A 414 44.21 -2.26 -2.80
N ARG A 415 44.44 -3.53 -2.40
CA ARG A 415 45.68 -4.25 -2.71
C ARG A 415 45.90 -4.48 -4.21
N SER A 416 44.83 -4.58 -4.99
CA SER A 416 44.88 -4.82 -6.44
C SER A 416 45.13 -3.58 -7.30
N VAL A 417 45.04 -2.36 -6.73
CA VAL A 417 45.18 -1.11 -7.50
C VAL A 417 46.57 -0.46 -7.32
N PRO A 418 47.14 0.20 -8.34
CA PRO A 418 48.41 0.92 -8.21
C PRO A 418 48.37 2.10 -7.22
N ASN A 419 49.54 2.61 -6.83
CA ASN A 419 49.64 3.88 -6.09
C ASN A 419 49.01 5.01 -6.91
N GLY A 420 48.20 5.86 -6.26
CA GLY A 420 47.47 6.92 -6.97
C GLY A 420 46.34 7.54 -6.17
N ILE A 421 45.61 8.45 -6.81
CA ILE A 421 44.40 9.09 -6.27
C ILE A 421 43.19 8.42 -6.92
N TYR A 422 42.23 8.04 -6.09
CA TYR A 422 40.99 7.38 -6.49
C TYR A 422 39.80 8.12 -5.90
N PHE A 423 38.67 8.04 -6.60
CA PHE A 423 37.39 8.56 -6.15
C PHE A 423 36.41 7.41 -5.99
N LEU A 424 36.04 7.12 -4.75
CA LEU A 424 34.94 6.21 -4.44
C LEU A 424 33.65 7.02 -4.48
N VAL A 425 32.81 6.76 -5.47
CA VAL A 425 31.57 7.49 -5.71
C VAL A 425 30.40 6.72 -5.11
N VAL A 426 29.68 7.38 -4.21
CA VAL A 426 28.44 6.90 -3.60
C VAL A 426 27.26 7.59 -4.28
N ASN A 427 26.28 6.83 -4.78
CA ASN A 427 25.03 7.41 -5.30
C ASN A 427 24.00 7.51 -4.17
N TYR A 428 23.95 8.65 -3.49
CA TYR A 428 22.99 8.93 -2.42
C TYR A 428 21.75 9.63 -2.98
N LEU A 429 20.60 8.93 -3.01
CA LEU A 429 19.32 9.46 -3.50
C LEU A 429 19.38 10.11 -4.90
N GLY A 430 20.18 9.55 -5.82
CA GLY A 430 20.36 10.08 -7.18
C GLY A 430 21.49 11.10 -7.30
N GLU A 431 22.07 11.54 -6.18
CA GLU A 431 23.22 12.44 -6.18
C GLU A 431 24.54 11.70 -5.95
N PHE A 432 25.49 11.93 -6.85
CA PHE A 432 26.81 11.32 -6.75
C PHE A 432 27.70 12.10 -5.77
N ARG A 433 28.23 11.38 -4.78
CA ARG A 433 29.10 11.90 -3.71
C ARG A 433 30.47 11.24 -3.82
N PRO A 434 31.49 11.93 -4.35
CA PRO A 434 32.84 11.38 -4.45
C PRO A 434 33.58 11.48 -3.11
N ILE A 435 34.25 10.41 -2.73
CA ILE A 435 35.16 10.34 -1.58
C ILE A 435 36.57 10.14 -2.13
N LYS A 436 37.46 11.12 -1.89
CA LYS A 436 38.85 11.08 -2.34
C LYS A 436 39.64 10.11 -1.48
N ILE A 437 40.36 9.19 -2.11
CA ILE A 437 41.22 8.19 -1.45
C ILE A 437 42.60 8.24 -2.09
N VAL A 438 43.63 8.38 -1.28
CA VAL A 438 45.04 8.30 -1.74
C VAL A 438 45.56 6.91 -1.39
N VAL A 439 46.02 6.15 -2.38
CA VAL A 439 46.64 4.84 -2.19
C VAL A 439 48.15 4.97 -2.36
N PHE A 440 48.90 4.54 -1.35
CA PHE A 440 50.36 4.50 -1.36
C PHE A 440 50.84 3.30 -0.54
N LYS A 441 51.55 2.39 -1.20
CA LYS A 441 52.01 1.10 -0.66
C LYS A 441 53.49 1.09 -0.33
#